data_AF-A0A174SWA5-F1
#
_entry.id   AF-A0A174SWA5-F1
#
_cell.length_a   1.000
_cell.length_b   1.000
_cell.length_c   1.000
_cell.angle_alpha   90.00
_cell.angle_beta   90.00
_cell.angle_gamma   90.00
#
_symmetry.space_group_name_H-M   'P 1'
#
loop_
_entity.id
_entity.type
_entity.pdbx_description
1 polymer ?
#
loop_
_entity_poly.entity_id
_entity_poly.type
_entity_poly.pdbx_seq_one_letter_code
_entity_poly.pdbx_strand_id
1 'polypeptide(L)'
;MSREKRTRPSVGALGRAVETGSAMQADTTSKPQFTPNGPGGQRKVADLLSHGRENAIPRRELEKLTGLDGRTVRLMIERERREGSPILADNATGYYLPATEHERATCVRSMRHRAGEIMKSAQAIEQAER
;
A
#
# COMPACT_ATOMS: atom_id res chain seq x y z
N MET A 1 -28.21 50.95 7.21
CA MET A 1 -27.81 51.42 8.55
C MET A 1 -26.32 51.17 8.74
N SER A 2 -25.66 52.08 9.43
CA SER A 2 -24.24 52.47 9.34
C SER A 2 -23.17 51.44 9.75
N ARG A 3 -21.96 51.71 9.21
CA ARG A 3 -20.63 51.21 9.58
C ARG A 3 -20.37 51.29 11.09
N GLU A 4 -19.51 50.39 11.60
CA GLU A 4 -18.33 50.80 12.38
C GLU A 4 -17.22 49.74 12.42
N LYS A 5 -15.98 50.23 12.26
CA LYS A 5 -14.71 49.53 12.36
C LYS A 5 -14.28 49.46 13.83
N ARG A 6 -13.43 48.48 14.18
CA ARG A 6 -12.21 48.57 15.03
C ARG A 6 -11.88 47.19 15.61
N THR A 7 -10.73 46.58 15.31
CA THR A 7 -9.37 46.81 15.83
C THR A 7 -9.00 45.69 16.83
N ARG A 8 -8.03 44.85 16.45
CA ARG A 8 -7.24 44.04 17.38
C ARG A 8 -6.28 44.96 18.13
N PRO A 9 -6.04 44.75 19.43
CA PRO A 9 -4.75 44.17 19.88
C PRO A 9 -5.00 43.27 21.14
N SER A 10 -4.10 42.57 21.83
CA SER A 10 -2.65 42.63 22.11
C SER A 10 -2.23 41.29 22.76
N VAL A 11 -1.10 40.66 22.38
CA VAL A 11 0.21 40.62 23.10
C VAL A 11 0.33 39.65 24.30
N GLY A 12 1.41 38.84 24.28
CA GLY A 12 2.09 38.20 25.42
C GLY A 12 2.37 36.70 25.22
N ALA A 13 3.51 36.28 24.63
CA ALA A 13 4.79 35.92 25.30
C ALA A 13 4.66 34.76 26.31
N LEU A 14 5.53 33.76 26.47
CA LEU A 14 6.78 33.27 25.87
C LEU A 14 7.01 31.91 26.57
N GLY A 15 7.42 30.86 25.87
CA GLY A 15 7.68 29.56 26.51
C GLY A 15 8.53 28.66 25.64
N ARG A 16 9.84 28.94 25.61
CA ARG A 16 10.86 28.11 24.98
C ARG A 16 11.13 26.91 25.89
N ALA A 17 10.89 25.68 25.41
CA ALA A 17 11.49 24.49 25.97
C ALA A 17 12.47 23.92 24.94
N VAL A 18 13.75 24.00 25.25
CA VAL A 18 14.83 23.25 24.58
C VAL A 18 14.92 21.92 25.33
N GLU A 19 14.68 20.81 24.65
CA GLU A 19 15.28 19.54 25.05
C GLU A 19 16.06 18.97 23.87
N THR A 20 17.36 18.90 24.11
CA THR A 20 18.37 18.30 23.25
C THR A 20 18.51 16.83 23.64
N GLY A 21 18.49 15.94 22.65
CA GLY A 21 19.17 14.65 22.72
C GLY A 21 18.26 13.43 22.81
N SER A 22 18.17 12.67 21.72
CA SER A 22 18.96 11.44 21.58
C SER A 22 18.36 10.60 20.46
N ALA A 23 19.19 10.33 19.45
CA ALA A 23 18.87 9.37 18.40
C ALA A 23 18.70 7.98 19.00
N MET A 24 17.55 7.35 18.79
CA MET A 24 17.48 5.91 18.64
C MET A 24 16.56 5.58 17.47
N GLN A 25 17.21 5.02 16.45
CA GLN A 25 16.61 4.25 15.37
C GLN A 25 15.56 3.30 15.94
N ALA A 26 14.29 3.55 15.68
CA ALA A 26 13.28 2.53 15.80
C ALA A 26 13.19 1.83 14.44
N ASP A 27 14.11 0.89 14.20
CA ASP A 27 13.92 -0.18 13.22
C ASP A 27 12.82 -1.13 13.75
N THR A 28 11.58 -0.63 13.80
CA THR A 28 10.42 -1.48 13.97
C THR A 28 10.00 -1.95 12.58
N THR A 29 10.81 -2.81 11.97
CA THR A 29 10.27 -3.77 11.01
C THR A 29 9.39 -4.73 11.81
N SER A 30 8.21 -4.27 12.20
CA SER A 30 7.14 -5.15 12.65
C SER A 30 6.80 -6.01 11.44
N LYS A 31 7.30 -7.23 11.40
CA LYS A 31 6.73 -8.26 10.55
C LYS A 31 5.32 -8.48 11.09
N PRO A 32 4.24 -8.09 10.39
CA PRO A 32 2.93 -8.50 10.83
C PRO A 32 2.89 -10.04 10.72
N GLN A 33 2.84 -10.72 11.86
CA GLN A 33 2.50 -12.13 11.93
C GLN A 33 1.03 -12.26 11.52
N PHE A 34 0.77 -12.38 10.22
CA PHE A 34 -0.55 -12.69 9.69
C PHE A 34 -0.79 -14.20 9.85
N THR A 35 -1.23 -14.60 11.05
CA THR A 35 -1.71 -15.97 11.31
C THR A 35 -3.23 -16.00 11.39
N PRO A 36 -3.91 -16.50 10.36
CA PRO A 36 -5.14 -17.24 10.53
C PRO A 36 -4.74 -18.72 10.65
N ASN A 37 -4.67 -19.21 11.89
CA ASN A 37 -4.40 -20.61 12.17
C ASN A 37 -5.60 -21.47 11.74
N GLY A 38 -5.40 -22.32 10.73
CA GLY A 38 -6.16 -23.54 10.51
C GLY A 38 -5.19 -24.74 10.52
N PRO A 39 -5.66 -26.01 10.60
CA PRO A 39 -4.83 -27.20 10.85
C PRO A 39 -3.81 -27.59 9.76
N GLY A 40 -3.36 -26.67 8.90
CA GLY A 40 -2.47 -26.97 7.78
C GLY A 40 -1.72 -25.77 7.23
N GLY A 41 -0.88 -25.13 8.05
CA GLY A 41 0.04 -24.06 7.64
C GLY A 41 -0.63 -22.80 7.08
N GLN A 42 0.15 -21.73 6.87
CA GLN A 42 -0.31 -20.56 6.13
C GLN A 42 -0.44 -20.97 4.65
N ARG A 43 -1.66 -21.27 4.16
CA ARG A 43 -1.89 -21.49 2.72
C ARG A 43 -1.52 -20.21 1.97
N LYS A 44 -0.71 -20.33 0.90
CA LYS A 44 -0.32 -19.18 0.08
C LYS A 44 -1.50 -18.77 -0.80
N VAL A 45 -1.63 -17.48 -1.06
CA VAL A 45 -2.61 -16.95 -2.02
C VAL A 45 -2.31 -17.49 -3.42
N ALA A 46 -1.04 -17.65 -3.80
CA ALA A 46 -0.67 -18.25 -5.07
C ALA A 46 -1.27 -19.65 -5.29
N ASP A 47 -1.44 -20.45 -4.23
CA ASP A 47 -2.02 -21.79 -4.31
C ASP A 47 -3.53 -21.78 -4.65
N LEU A 48 -4.18 -20.61 -4.51
CA LEU A 48 -5.59 -20.38 -4.83
C LEU A 48 -5.79 -19.83 -6.25
N LEU A 49 -4.70 -19.53 -6.97
CA LEU A 49 -4.74 -18.85 -8.26
C LEU A 49 -4.40 -19.81 -9.40
N SER A 50 -5.12 -19.64 -10.51
CA SER A 50 -4.82 -20.31 -11.77
C SER A 50 -3.95 -19.43 -12.67
N HIS A 51 -3.31 -20.06 -13.66
CA HIS A 51 -2.48 -19.36 -14.64
C HIS A 51 -3.34 -18.71 -15.74
N GLY A 52 -2.92 -17.55 -16.24
CA GLY A 52 -3.58 -16.82 -17.32
C GLY A 52 -4.61 -15.81 -16.84
N ARG A 53 -4.67 -14.65 -17.50
CA ARG A 53 -5.60 -13.56 -17.17
C ARG A 53 -7.07 -14.01 -17.23
N GLU A 54 -7.40 -14.93 -18.12
CA GLU A 54 -8.74 -15.50 -18.28
C GLU A 54 -9.25 -16.21 -17.02
N ASN A 55 -8.33 -16.64 -16.14
CA ASN A 55 -8.65 -17.31 -14.88
C ASN A 55 -8.51 -16.37 -13.65
N ALA A 56 -8.46 -15.06 -13.89
CA ALA A 56 -8.33 -14.10 -12.81
C ALA A 56 -9.56 -14.08 -11.90
N ILE A 57 -9.33 -14.10 -10.59
CA ILE A 57 -10.39 -14.05 -9.58
C ILE A 57 -10.44 -12.69 -8.87
N PRO A 58 -11.63 -12.10 -8.67
CA PRO A 58 -11.78 -10.83 -7.97
C PRO A 58 -11.32 -10.91 -6.50
N ARG A 59 -10.92 -9.77 -5.93
CA ARG A 59 -10.55 -9.67 -4.50
C ARG A 59 -11.64 -10.23 -3.56
N ARG A 60 -12.91 -9.98 -3.88
CA ARG A 60 -14.06 -10.47 -3.08
C ARG A 60 -14.15 -11.99 -3.03
N GLU A 61 -13.66 -12.67 -4.06
CA GLU A 61 -13.61 -14.13 -4.09
C GLU A 61 -12.45 -14.65 -3.26
N LEU A 62 -11.27 -14.02 -3.36
CA LEU A 62 -10.15 -14.30 -2.46
C LEU A 62 -10.52 -14.12 -0.98
N GLU A 63 -11.24 -13.05 -0.64
CA GLU A 63 -11.74 -12.82 0.72
C GLU A 63 -12.60 -14.00 1.23
N LYS A 64 -13.44 -14.59 0.36
CA LYS A 64 -14.26 -15.76 0.69
C LYS A 64 -13.43 -17.04 0.82
N LEU A 65 -12.47 -17.26 -0.09
CA LEU A 65 -11.61 -18.46 -0.10
C LEU A 65 -10.66 -18.49 1.11
N THR A 66 -10.16 -17.33 1.53
CA THR A 66 -9.23 -17.23 2.66
C THR A 66 -9.92 -16.99 4.00
N GLY A 67 -11.16 -16.48 4.00
CA GLY A 67 -11.84 -16.00 5.21
C GLY A 67 -11.20 -14.74 5.80
N LEU A 68 -10.51 -13.94 4.97
CA LEU A 68 -9.73 -12.78 5.40
C LEU A 68 -10.31 -11.51 4.80
N ASP A 69 -10.10 -10.38 5.48
CA ASP A 69 -10.50 -9.10 4.95
C ASP A 69 -9.59 -8.67 3.77
N GLY A 70 -10.11 -7.79 2.92
CA GLY A 70 -9.42 -7.37 1.70
C GLY A 70 -8.10 -6.63 1.92
N ARG A 71 -7.83 -6.07 3.11
CA ARG A 71 -6.52 -5.49 3.43
C ARG A 71 -5.51 -6.61 3.69
N THR A 72 -5.88 -7.61 4.49
CA THR A 72 -5.03 -8.77 4.79
C THR A 72 -4.69 -9.55 3.52
N VAL A 73 -5.67 -9.82 2.65
CA VAL A 73 -5.43 -10.47 1.35
C VAL A 73 -4.40 -9.71 0.51
N ARG A 74 -4.51 -8.38 0.41
CA ARG A 74 -3.55 -7.56 -0.35
C ARG A 74 -2.14 -7.60 0.23
N LEU A 75 -2.02 -7.61 1.56
CA LEU A 75 -0.72 -7.69 2.23
C LEU A 75 -0.06 -9.05 2.01
N MET A 76 -0.83 -10.14 2.02
CA MET A 76 -0.33 -11.47 1.67
C MET A 76 0.16 -11.53 0.22
N ILE A 77 -0.64 -11.03 -0.73
CA ILE A 77 -0.25 -10.99 -2.15
C ILE A 77 1.05 -10.21 -2.34
N GLU A 78 1.18 -9.05 -1.72
CA GLU A 78 2.38 -8.22 -1.84
C GLU A 78 3.61 -8.88 -1.19
N ARG A 79 3.42 -9.57 -0.07
CA ARG A 79 4.48 -10.38 0.55
C ARG A 79 4.93 -11.49 -0.39
N GLU A 80 3.99 -12.28 -0.92
CA GLU A 80 4.30 -13.38 -1.84
C GLU A 80 5.00 -12.89 -3.11
N ARG A 81 4.62 -11.72 -3.65
CA ARG A 81 5.34 -11.06 -4.75
C ARG A 81 6.80 -10.80 -4.43
N ARG A 82 7.08 -10.28 -3.23
CA ARG A 82 8.44 -9.99 -2.76
C ARG A 82 9.23 -11.26 -2.46
N GLU A 83 8.55 -12.35 -2.12
CA GLU A 83 9.14 -13.69 -1.94
C GLU A 83 9.32 -14.44 -3.26
N GLY A 84 8.92 -13.86 -4.40
CA GLY A 84 9.18 -14.39 -5.74
C GLY A 84 7.98 -15.05 -6.43
N SER A 85 6.79 -15.09 -5.81
CA SER A 85 5.56 -15.59 -6.44
C SER A 85 4.97 -14.51 -7.36
N PRO A 86 4.93 -14.70 -8.70
CA PRO A 86 4.57 -13.65 -9.63
C PRO A 86 3.04 -13.43 -9.72
N ILE A 87 2.36 -13.09 -8.63
CA ILE A 87 0.90 -12.83 -8.65
C ILE A 87 0.62 -11.54 -9.41
N LEU A 88 -0.11 -11.58 -10.52
CA LEU A 88 -0.49 -10.40 -11.31
C LEU A 88 -1.79 -9.80 -10.77
N ALA A 89 -1.98 -8.51 -11.05
CA ALA A 89 -3.25 -7.83 -10.82
C ALA A 89 -3.71 -7.16 -12.10
N ASP A 90 -4.94 -7.42 -12.49
CA ASP A 90 -5.70 -6.68 -13.48
C ASP A 90 -6.87 -5.98 -12.77
N ASN A 91 -6.97 -4.67 -12.94
CA ASN A 91 -7.98 -3.86 -12.26
C ASN A 91 -9.41 -4.25 -12.66
N ALA A 92 -9.58 -4.85 -13.85
CA ALA A 92 -10.88 -5.28 -14.35
C ALA A 92 -11.30 -6.67 -13.84
N THR A 93 -10.38 -7.64 -13.87
CA THR A 93 -10.71 -9.07 -13.67
C THR A 93 -10.26 -9.63 -12.32
N GLY A 94 -9.16 -9.12 -11.74
CA GLY A 94 -8.66 -9.55 -10.44
C GLY A 94 -7.23 -10.07 -10.46
N TYR A 95 -6.97 -11.13 -9.71
CA TYR A 95 -5.62 -11.68 -9.49
C TYR A 95 -5.46 -13.05 -10.15
N TYR A 96 -4.26 -13.32 -10.68
CA TYR A 96 -3.93 -14.56 -11.40
C TYR A 96 -2.40 -14.80 -11.40
N LEU A 97 -1.98 -16.01 -11.78
CA LEU A 97 -0.57 -16.32 -12.09
C LEU A 97 -0.32 -16.15 -13.59
N PRO A 98 0.88 -15.75 -14.05
CA PRO A 98 1.11 -15.49 -15.46
C PRO A 98 1.16 -16.83 -16.21
N ALA A 99 0.34 -17.00 -17.24
CA ALA A 99 0.50 -18.10 -18.20
C ALA A 99 1.66 -17.81 -19.17
N THR A 100 2.01 -16.53 -19.40
CA THR A 100 3.03 -16.15 -20.37
C THR A 100 4.01 -15.10 -19.84
N GLU A 101 5.21 -15.07 -20.41
CA GLU A 101 6.19 -13.99 -20.14
C GLU A 101 5.65 -12.63 -20.59
N HIS A 102 4.77 -12.59 -21.60
CA HIS A 102 4.14 -11.34 -22.04
C HIS A 102 3.26 -10.73 -20.95
N GLU A 103 2.44 -11.54 -20.27
CA GLU A 103 1.62 -11.07 -19.14
C GLU A 103 2.49 -10.54 -18.01
N ARG A 104 3.52 -11.32 -17.62
CA ARG A 104 4.49 -10.92 -16.59
C ARG A 104 5.17 -9.59 -16.95
N ALA A 105 5.70 -9.48 -18.17
CA ALA A 105 6.37 -8.28 -18.65
C ALA A 105 5.43 -7.07 -18.68
N THR A 106 4.17 -7.26 -19.09
CA THR A 106 3.15 -6.20 -19.09
C THR A 106 2.85 -5.71 -17.67
N CYS A 107 2.70 -6.63 -16.71
CA CYS A 107 2.51 -6.26 -15.31
C CYS A 107 3.70 -5.46 -14.76
N VAL A 108 4.93 -5.93 -15.01
CA VAL A 108 6.15 -5.22 -14.57
C VAL A 108 6.25 -3.83 -15.20
N ARG A 109 5.98 -3.69 -16.51
CA ARG A 109 5.96 -2.39 -17.19
C ARG A 109 4.93 -1.45 -16.55
N SER A 110 3.72 -1.94 -16.28
CA SER A 110 2.66 -1.16 -15.63
C SER A 110 3.05 -0.70 -14.22
N MET A 111 3.64 -1.59 -13.42
CA MET A 111 4.13 -1.25 -12.06
C MET A 111 5.21 -0.17 -12.11
N ARG A 112 6.19 -0.29 -13.02
CA ARG A 112 7.27 0.71 -13.18
C ARG A 112 6.74 2.06 -13.63
N HIS A 113 5.80 2.07 -14.57
CA HIS A 113 5.14 3.29 -15.01
C HIS A 113 4.43 3.98 -13.83
N ARG A 114 3.61 3.24 -13.09
CA ARG A 114 2.90 3.76 -11.91
C ARG A 114 3.86 4.28 -10.83
N ALA A 115 4.98 3.59 -10.60
CA ALA A 115 6.00 4.07 -9.68
C ALA A 115 6.58 5.43 -10.13
N GLY A 116 6.83 5.60 -11.43
CA GLY A 116 7.24 6.88 -12.00
C GLY A 116 6.20 7.99 -11.78
N GLU A 117 4.92 7.71 -11.97
CA GLU A 117 3.85 8.67 -11.72
C GLU A 117 3.74 9.05 -10.23
N ILE A 118 3.89 8.08 -9.31
CA ILE A 118 3.93 8.33 -7.87
C ILE A 118 5.09 9.27 -7.50
N MET A 119 6.28 9.04 -8.07
CA MET A 119 7.45 9.89 -7.84
C MET A 119 7.22 11.32 -8.34
N LYS A 120 6.61 11.49 -9.51
CA LYS A 120 6.25 12.83 -10.05
C LYS A 120 5.27 13.54 -9.13
N SER A 121 4.25 12.85 -8.62
CA SER A 121 3.30 13.43 -7.67
C SER A 121 3.97 13.83 -6.36
N ALA A 122 4.85 12.99 -5.81
CA ALA A 122 5.61 13.32 -4.60
C ALA A 122 6.46 14.58 -4.80
N GLN A 123 7.19 14.66 -5.92
CA GLN A 123 7.98 15.85 -6.26
C GLN A 123 7.11 17.10 -6.38
N ALA A 124 5.93 17.01 -7.00
CA ALA A 124 5.02 18.15 -7.11
C ALA A 124 4.53 18.64 -5.74
N ILE A 125 4.26 17.72 -4.79
CA ILE A 125 3.89 18.06 -3.41
C ILE A 125 5.06 18.78 -2.71
N GLU A 126 6.29 18.27 -2.84
CA GLU A 126 7.49 18.88 -2.25
C GLU A 126 7.76 20.30 -2.77
N GLN A 127 7.46 20.58 -4.05
CA GLN A 127 7.65 21.92 -4.63
C GLN A 127 6.50 22.90 -4.32
N ALA A 128 5.33 22.43 -3.90
CA ALA A 128 4.18 23.29 -3.59
C ALA A 128 4.37 24.15 -2.33
N GLU A 129 5.36 23.81 -1.49
CA GLU A 129 5.67 24.50 -0.24
C GLU A 129 6.78 25.57 -0.39
N ARG A 130 7.23 25.88 -1.61
CA ARG A 130 8.23 26.93 -1.91
C ARG A 130 7.59 28.16 -2.53
#